data_AF-A0A6J7ATZ3-F1
#
_entry.id   AF-A0A6J7ATZ3-F1
#
_cell.length_a   1.000
_cell.length_b   1.000
_cell.length_c   1.000
_cell.angle_alpha   90.00
_cell.angle_beta   90.00
_cell.angle_gamma   90.00
#
_symmetry.space_group_name_H-M   'P 1'
#
loop_
_entity.id
_entity.type
_entity.pdbx_description
1 polymer ?
#
loop_
_entity_poly.entity_id
_entity_poly.type
_entity_poly.pdbx_seq_one_letter_code
_entity_poly.pdbx_strand_id
1 'polypeptide(L)'
;MTPTIDVLWRGFVRRVDVVFANIRDDVAYPNDVLRAGGELKVVIDLPFDHEGFGPNDDRARVETFINEQPATPTICWIPSFFTEATRARLGDLVKIEHVLSGDRMNSYAGHLAPVDRQAARTQLENQASALREQIQRALRQAYAIEQPDAAIVSVTLEQRDQFTVLDRSITVQPPVAAGLRLGLEHLVDQVLSQRYSAHPDISGRVTDPELRTVLAEVRTALGKPNLRHENVDSSHRSVLARIAQPLKLGEMYPAHFVASTYWRDHFERYLASEAPVPLRVGDLRRWIDQPKTAGMPKKLSDLVIAVYLAQTNRLMIAAGRPLQPEIGNLDDAYELHQQQPPNEDVWRIAVSRAGEMFGITGISPMPSVTAVSELARRVADVVREERNDLPQLVAELNAACARLGIAEDNDRLETAKAAVSIVEELLQSPDKVADTLAGAYVPSSPAALGSSIKQTRAVSVALRGMNWVLLKNALALGGAFAGEAALIGDKLREAVARNQSVCDLVERLAAAERDATDLIGRAVAAATPPVVNDPPPPPPPPSGLTRVQAEARLSELSNQLRAGLHLEWTVTGDEG
;
A
#
# COMPACT_ATOMS: atom_id res chain seq x y z
N MET A 1 5.54 -39.06 4.86
CA MET A 1 5.33 -38.07 3.79
C MET A 1 6.08 -38.56 2.57
N THR A 2 5.41 -38.60 1.42
CA THR A 2 6.06 -38.87 0.13
C THR A 2 7.12 -37.79 -0.13
N PRO A 3 8.33 -38.12 -0.60
CA PRO A 3 9.29 -37.09 -0.97
C PRO A 3 8.71 -36.21 -2.08
N THR A 4 9.02 -34.92 -2.03
CA THR A 4 8.54 -33.95 -3.02
C THR A 4 9.71 -33.17 -3.58
N ILE A 5 9.60 -32.74 -4.83
CA ILE A 5 10.53 -31.80 -5.45
C ILE A 5 9.79 -30.54 -5.89
N ASP A 6 10.52 -29.43 -5.88
CA ASP A 6 10.04 -28.15 -6.37
C ASP A 6 10.57 -27.92 -7.80
N VAL A 7 9.67 -27.74 -8.75
CA VAL A 7 9.96 -27.45 -10.16
C VAL A 7 9.46 -26.05 -10.49
N LEU A 8 10.34 -25.19 -11.01
CA LEU A 8 9.93 -23.88 -11.51
C LEU A 8 9.29 -24.04 -12.89
N TRP A 9 7.99 -23.81 -12.99
CA TRP A 9 7.23 -23.91 -14.23
C TRP A 9 6.45 -22.62 -14.50
N ARG A 10 6.74 -21.98 -15.64
CA ARG A 10 6.08 -20.75 -16.15
C ARG A 10 5.81 -19.69 -15.07
N GLY A 11 6.87 -19.26 -14.36
CA GLY A 11 6.76 -18.24 -13.32
C GLY A 11 6.72 -18.77 -11.89
N PHE A 12 6.22 -19.99 -11.67
CA PHE A 12 5.83 -20.45 -10.33
C PHE A 12 6.37 -21.82 -9.98
N VAL A 13 6.59 -22.05 -8.69
CA VAL A 13 7.04 -23.36 -8.20
C VAL A 13 5.84 -24.30 -8.11
N ARG A 14 5.95 -25.44 -8.78
CA ARG A 14 5.04 -26.57 -8.69
C ARG A 14 5.68 -27.64 -7.82
N ARG A 15 4.93 -28.13 -6.84
CA ARG A 15 5.36 -29.23 -5.99
C ARG A 15 4.95 -30.54 -6.65
N VAL A 16 5.92 -31.40 -6.92
CA VAL A 16 5.72 -32.69 -7.58
C VAL A 16 6.05 -33.79 -6.58
N ASP A 17 5.11 -34.72 -6.39
CA ASP A 17 5.34 -35.91 -5.57
C ASP A 17 6.31 -36.85 -6.30
N VAL A 18 7.35 -37.36 -5.63
CA VAL A 18 8.30 -38.30 -6.21
C VAL A 18 8.34 -39.56 -5.37
N VAL A 19 8.20 -40.71 -6.00
CA VAL A 19 8.26 -42.02 -5.36
C VAL A 19 9.30 -42.86 -6.10
N PHE A 20 10.22 -43.48 -5.37
CA PHE A 20 11.01 -44.59 -5.90
C PHE A 20 10.29 -45.89 -5.55
N ALA A 21 9.87 -46.64 -6.56
CA ALA A 21 9.06 -47.84 -6.38
C ALA A 21 9.29 -48.82 -7.53
N ASN A 22 9.38 -50.10 -7.20
CA ASN A 22 9.34 -51.14 -8.20
C ASN A 22 7.90 -51.26 -8.74
N ILE A 23 7.67 -50.84 -9.98
CA ILE A 23 6.31 -50.64 -10.49
C ILE A 23 5.55 -51.96 -10.60
N ARG A 24 6.20 -53.05 -11.02
CA ARG A 24 5.53 -54.36 -11.15
C ARG A 24 5.12 -54.99 -9.82
N ASP A 25 5.74 -54.59 -8.70
CA ASP A 25 5.42 -55.15 -7.37
C ASP A 25 4.14 -54.51 -6.80
N ASP A 26 3.00 -55.10 -7.14
CA ASP A 26 1.68 -54.64 -6.72
C ASP A 26 1.36 -54.89 -5.23
N VAL A 27 2.13 -55.74 -4.55
CA VAL A 27 2.01 -55.99 -3.12
C VAL A 27 2.72 -54.89 -2.34
N ALA A 28 3.95 -54.54 -2.71
CA ALA A 28 4.69 -53.45 -2.07
C ALA A 28 4.15 -52.07 -2.50
N TYR A 29 3.71 -51.94 -3.75
CA TYR A 29 3.24 -50.70 -4.35
C TYR A 29 1.86 -50.88 -5.00
N PRO A 30 0.79 -50.92 -4.19
CA PRO A 30 -0.58 -51.04 -4.70
C PRO A 30 -1.00 -49.80 -5.51
N ASN A 31 -2.09 -49.93 -6.27
CA ASN A 31 -2.60 -48.89 -7.19
C ASN A 31 -2.74 -47.50 -6.53
N ASP A 32 -3.13 -47.45 -5.26
CA ASP A 32 -3.29 -46.18 -4.54
C ASP A 32 -1.97 -45.42 -4.35
N VAL A 33 -0.84 -46.12 -4.31
CA VAL A 33 0.50 -45.50 -4.27
C VAL A 33 0.86 -44.85 -5.60
N LEU A 34 0.37 -45.39 -6.72
CA LEU A 34 0.58 -44.83 -8.05
C LEU A 34 -0.29 -43.59 -8.31
N ARG A 35 -1.45 -43.46 -7.66
CA ARG A 35 -2.32 -42.27 -7.81
C ARG A 35 -1.65 -41.00 -7.27
N ALA A 36 -1.73 -39.90 -8.00
CA ALA A 36 -1.25 -38.61 -7.54
C ALA A 36 -2.14 -38.09 -6.39
N GLY A 37 -1.52 -37.64 -5.30
CA GLY A 37 -2.24 -37.02 -4.18
C GLY A 37 -2.44 -35.51 -4.34
N GLY A 38 -1.71 -34.89 -5.27
CA GLY A 38 -1.74 -33.46 -5.56
C GLY A 38 -1.80 -33.16 -7.06
N GLU A 39 -1.10 -32.10 -7.48
CA GLU A 39 -1.10 -31.68 -8.89
C GLU A 39 -0.41 -32.70 -9.81
N LEU A 40 0.72 -33.29 -9.41
CA LEU A 40 1.48 -34.20 -10.26
C LEU A 40 2.32 -35.16 -9.40
N LYS A 41 2.45 -36.41 -9.85
CA LYS A 41 3.35 -37.40 -9.26
C LYS A 41 4.30 -37.97 -10.31
N VAL A 42 5.52 -38.30 -9.90
CA VAL A 42 6.49 -39.07 -10.68
C VAL A 42 6.86 -40.33 -9.88
N VAL A 43 6.62 -41.49 -10.47
CA VAL A 43 7.08 -42.78 -9.96
C VAL A 43 8.32 -43.16 -10.77
N ILE A 44 9.45 -43.26 -10.08
CA ILE A 44 10.75 -43.62 -10.63
C ILE A 44 11.01 -45.08 -10.28
N ASP A 45 11.05 -45.92 -11.30
CA ASP A 45 11.23 -47.35 -11.15
C ASP A 45 12.72 -47.73 -11.05
N LEU A 46 13.04 -48.92 -10.57
CA LEU A 46 14.42 -49.36 -10.35
C LEU A 46 14.98 -50.07 -11.59
N PRO A 47 16.26 -49.83 -11.95
CA PRO A 47 16.89 -50.50 -13.11
C PRO A 47 17.32 -51.95 -12.81
N PHE A 48 16.67 -52.61 -11.85
CA PHE A 48 16.93 -53.99 -11.45
C PHE A 48 15.78 -54.52 -10.58
N ASP A 49 15.56 -55.83 -10.63
CA ASP A 49 14.56 -56.55 -9.84
C ASP A 49 15.06 -57.97 -9.49
N HIS A 50 14.25 -58.71 -8.76
CA HIS A 50 14.31 -60.16 -8.58
C HIS A 50 14.38 -60.90 -9.92
N GLU A 51 15.02 -62.06 -9.88
CA GLU A 51 15.22 -62.90 -11.06
C GLU A 51 13.87 -63.28 -11.72
N GLY A 52 13.82 -63.18 -13.05
CA GLY A 52 12.64 -63.47 -13.85
C GLY A 52 11.75 -62.26 -14.18
N PHE A 53 11.97 -61.11 -13.54
CA PHE A 53 11.23 -59.87 -13.83
C PHE A 53 12.09 -58.86 -14.59
N GLY A 54 11.45 -58.07 -15.45
CA GLY A 54 12.12 -57.06 -16.27
C GLY A 54 11.21 -55.88 -16.64
N PRO A 55 11.75 -54.90 -17.40
CA PRO A 55 11.02 -53.66 -17.73
C PRO A 55 9.67 -53.86 -18.45
N ASN A 56 9.48 -55.01 -19.10
CA ASN A 56 8.21 -55.35 -19.75
C ASN A 56 7.11 -55.69 -18.74
N ASP A 57 7.45 -56.22 -17.57
CA ASP A 57 6.50 -56.48 -16.49
C ASP A 57 6.02 -55.16 -15.88
N ASP A 58 6.92 -54.20 -15.70
CA ASP A 58 6.58 -52.84 -15.25
C ASP A 58 5.64 -52.15 -16.26
N ARG A 59 5.95 -52.24 -17.56
CA ARG A 59 5.09 -51.72 -18.63
C ARG A 59 3.72 -52.39 -18.63
N ALA A 60 3.66 -53.71 -18.49
CA ALA A 60 2.39 -54.45 -18.45
C ALA A 60 1.53 -54.02 -17.25
N ARG A 61 2.14 -53.76 -16.09
CA ARG A 61 1.47 -53.23 -14.91
C ARG A 61 0.90 -51.83 -15.15
N VAL A 62 1.69 -50.94 -15.76
CA VAL A 62 1.24 -49.58 -16.14
C VAL A 62 0.08 -49.65 -17.13
N GLU A 63 0.16 -50.49 -18.16
CA GLU A 63 -0.92 -50.68 -19.13
C GLU A 63 -2.20 -51.21 -18.47
N THR A 64 -2.06 -52.17 -17.56
CA THR A 64 -3.19 -52.70 -16.76
C THR A 64 -3.84 -51.58 -15.95
N PHE A 65 -3.05 -50.75 -15.25
CA PHE A 65 -3.58 -49.60 -14.51
C PHE A 65 -4.36 -48.66 -15.43
N ILE A 66 -3.78 -48.27 -16.57
CA ILE A 66 -4.40 -47.34 -17.52
C ILE A 66 -5.69 -47.91 -18.13
N ASN A 67 -5.81 -49.25 -18.26
CA ASN A 67 -7.02 -49.92 -18.74
C ASN A 67 -8.13 -50.01 -17.67
N GLU A 68 -7.76 -50.23 -16.41
CA GLU A 68 -8.71 -50.64 -15.36
C GLU A 68 -9.02 -49.54 -14.34
N GLN A 69 -8.18 -48.52 -14.23
CA GLN A 69 -8.24 -47.51 -13.17
C GLN A 69 -8.56 -46.11 -13.72
N PRO A 70 -9.21 -45.24 -12.93
CA PRO A 70 -9.36 -43.82 -13.28
C PRO A 70 -8.02 -43.14 -13.54
N ALA A 71 -8.02 -42.27 -14.57
CA ALA A 71 -6.86 -41.49 -14.97
C ALA A 71 -6.29 -40.66 -13.81
N THR A 72 -4.97 -40.56 -13.75
CA THR A 72 -4.25 -39.79 -12.73
C THR A 72 -3.02 -39.12 -13.35
N PRO A 73 -2.68 -37.88 -12.94
CA PRO A 73 -1.49 -37.16 -13.42
C PRO A 73 -0.24 -37.74 -12.75
N THR A 74 0.12 -38.97 -13.11
CA THR A 74 1.28 -39.69 -12.61
C THR A 74 2.15 -40.11 -13.78
N ILE A 75 3.40 -39.69 -13.77
CA ILE A 75 4.44 -40.13 -14.72
C ILE A 75 5.10 -41.39 -14.14
N CYS A 76 5.05 -42.49 -14.86
CA CYS A 76 5.84 -43.69 -14.62
C CYS A 76 7.11 -43.62 -15.47
N TRP A 77 8.25 -43.51 -14.82
CA TRP A 77 9.56 -43.49 -15.47
C TRP A 77 10.23 -44.85 -15.30
N ILE A 78 10.08 -45.69 -16.32
CA ILE A 78 10.52 -47.09 -16.35
C ILE A 78 11.93 -47.15 -16.97
N PRO A 79 12.98 -47.55 -16.23
CA PRO A 79 14.31 -47.65 -16.78
C PRO A 79 14.53 -48.94 -17.59
N SER A 80 15.46 -48.91 -18.53
CA SER A 80 16.17 -50.11 -18.96
C SER A 80 16.95 -50.72 -17.78
N PHE A 81 16.91 -52.04 -17.65
CA PHE A 81 17.62 -52.71 -16.55
C PHE A 81 19.12 -52.77 -16.77
N PHE A 82 19.88 -52.78 -15.67
CA PHE A 82 21.32 -53.02 -15.71
C PHE A 82 21.65 -54.43 -16.18
N THR A 83 22.71 -54.54 -16.99
CA THR A 83 23.32 -55.84 -17.30
C THR A 83 23.88 -56.47 -16.02
N GLU A 84 24.10 -57.79 -16.05
CA GLU A 84 24.71 -58.50 -14.93
C GLU A 84 26.05 -57.89 -14.51
N ALA A 85 26.88 -57.49 -15.47
CA ALA A 85 28.15 -56.81 -15.22
C ALA A 85 27.97 -55.46 -14.51
N THR A 86 27.00 -54.64 -14.94
CA THR A 86 26.70 -53.37 -14.27
C THR A 86 26.13 -53.58 -12.86
N ARG A 87 25.27 -54.59 -12.67
CA ARG A 87 24.77 -54.98 -11.33
C ARG A 87 25.90 -55.44 -10.40
N ALA A 88 26.85 -56.22 -10.91
CA ALA A 88 28.01 -56.63 -10.13
C ALA A 88 28.84 -55.42 -9.67
N ARG A 89 29.10 -54.46 -10.57
CA ARG A 89 29.77 -53.19 -10.22
C ARG A 89 29.02 -52.37 -9.18
N LEU A 90 27.69 -52.30 -9.28
CA LEU A 90 26.86 -51.65 -8.26
C LEU A 90 26.98 -52.37 -6.92
N GLY A 91 26.94 -53.69 -6.91
CA GLY A 91 27.14 -54.51 -5.71
C GLY A 91 28.50 -54.26 -5.07
N ASP A 92 29.56 -54.16 -5.87
CA ASP A 92 30.90 -53.84 -5.37
C ASP A 92 30.99 -52.43 -4.82
N LEU A 93 30.37 -51.43 -5.46
CA LEU A 93 30.27 -50.08 -4.91
C LEU A 93 29.60 -50.07 -3.54
N VAL A 94 28.44 -50.74 -3.40
CA VAL A 94 27.71 -50.82 -2.13
C VAL A 94 28.54 -51.51 -1.05
N LYS A 95 29.25 -52.59 -1.37
CA LYS A 95 30.17 -53.26 -0.43
C LYS A 95 31.28 -52.32 0.02
N ILE A 96 31.92 -51.61 -0.91
CA ILE A 96 33.01 -50.70 -0.60
C ILE A 96 32.52 -49.53 0.27
N GLU A 97 31.40 -48.90 -0.09
CA GLU A 97 30.79 -47.83 0.71
C GLU A 97 30.39 -48.32 2.10
N HIS A 98 29.87 -49.55 2.21
CA HIS A 98 29.54 -50.17 3.48
C HIS A 98 30.77 -50.37 4.36
N VAL A 99 31.89 -50.83 3.79
CA VAL A 99 33.18 -51.02 4.50
C VAL A 99 33.78 -49.69 4.92
N LEU A 100 33.72 -48.67 4.07
CA LEU A 100 34.26 -47.33 4.35
C LEU A 100 33.42 -46.50 5.34
N SER A 101 32.19 -46.94 5.63
CA SER A 101 31.26 -46.26 6.52
C SER A 101 31.65 -46.43 8.00
N GLY A 102 31.81 -45.31 8.70
CA GLY A 102 32.18 -45.28 10.12
C GLY A 102 33.52 -45.96 10.39
N ASP A 103 33.60 -46.69 11.51
CA ASP A 103 34.81 -47.41 11.94
C ASP A 103 34.93 -48.84 11.38
N ARG A 104 33.99 -49.28 10.53
CA ARG A 104 33.91 -50.67 10.04
C ARG A 104 35.18 -51.12 9.34
N MET A 105 35.84 -50.23 8.63
CA MET A 105 37.10 -50.53 7.98
C MET A 105 38.17 -50.97 8.98
N ASN A 106 38.25 -50.36 10.16
CA ASN A 106 39.22 -50.76 11.19
C ASN A 106 38.93 -52.17 11.71
N SER A 107 37.66 -52.56 11.80
CA SER A 107 37.26 -53.91 12.19
C SER A 107 37.56 -54.94 11.11
N TYR A 108 37.22 -54.67 9.85
CA TYR A 108 37.45 -55.61 8.74
C TYR A 108 38.93 -55.73 8.34
N ALA A 109 39.69 -54.65 8.45
CA ALA A 109 41.12 -54.60 8.11
C ALA A 109 42.05 -54.80 9.32
N GLY A 110 41.55 -55.35 10.44
CA GLY A 110 42.33 -55.52 11.68
C GLY A 110 43.58 -56.40 11.55
N HIS A 111 43.66 -57.20 10.47
CA HIS A 111 44.82 -58.01 10.11
C HIS A 111 45.96 -57.22 9.43
N LEU A 112 45.72 -55.96 9.03
CA LEU A 112 46.70 -55.09 8.38
C LEU A 112 47.35 -54.13 9.39
N ALA A 113 48.64 -53.82 9.17
CA ALA A 113 49.34 -52.80 9.94
C ALA A 113 48.69 -51.42 9.75
N PRO A 114 48.83 -50.46 10.70
CA PRO A 114 48.20 -49.15 10.61
C PRO A 114 48.48 -48.39 9.30
N VAL A 115 49.71 -48.48 8.78
CA VAL A 115 50.10 -47.85 7.52
C VAL A 115 49.41 -48.51 6.32
N ASP A 116 49.35 -49.84 6.28
CA ASP A 116 48.69 -50.60 5.22
C ASP A 116 47.16 -50.39 5.24
N ARG A 117 46.58 -50.23 6.42
CA ARG A 117 45.15 -49.86 6.57
C ARG A 117 44.85 -48.51 5.95
N GLN A 118 45.70 -47.52 6.17
CA GLN A 118 45.52 -46.20 5.56
C GLN A 118 45.67 -46.27 4.04
N ALA A 119 46.63 -47.02 3.52
CA ALA A 119 46.81 -47.21 2.08
C ALA A 119 45.60 -47.91 1.43
N ALA A 120 45.11 -48.99 2.05
CA ALA A 120 43.92 -49.71 1.61
C ALA A 120 42.68 -48.82 1.61
N ARG A 121 42.56 -47.90 2.58
CA ARG A 121 41.45 -46.94 2.66
C ARG A 121 41.44 -46.03 1.45
N THR A 122 42.57 -45.40 1.16
CA THR A 122 42.72 -44.52 -0.01
C THR A 122 42.41 -45.27 -1.31
N GLN A 123 42.84 -46.53 -1.44
CA GLN A 123 42.55 -47.34 -2.62
C GLN A 123 41.05 -47.62 -2.77
N LEU A 124 40.36 -47.99 -1.68
CA LEU A 124 38.91 -48.22 -1.68
C LEU A 124 38.13 -46.94 -1.96
N GLU A 125 38.56 -45.79 -1.43
CA GLU A 125 37.95 -44.48 -1.69
C GLU A 125 38.07 -44.12 -3.18
N ASN A 126 39.24 -44.33 -3.79
CA ASN A 126 39.44 -44.12 -5.23
C ASN A 126 38.59 -45.08 -6.08
N GLN A 127 38.52 -46.36 -5.70
CA GLN A 127 37.70 -47.35 -6.39
C GLN A 127 36.20 -47.01 -6.28
N ALA A 128 35.74 -46.59 -5.10
CA ALA A 128 34.37 -46.15 -4.90
C ALA A 128 34.04 -44.92 -5.76
N SER A 129 34.96 -43.95 -5.87
CA SER A 129 34.77 -42.78 -6.73
C SER A 129 34.61 -43.19 -8.20
N ALA A 130 35.50 -44.05 -8.71
CA ALA A 130 35.44 -44.52 -10.09
C ALA A 130 34.16 -45.35 -10.37
N LEU A 131 33.78 -46.24 -9.45
CA LEU A 131 32.54 -47.02 -9.58
C LEU A 131 31.31 -46.10 -9.52
N ARG A 132 31.31 -45.08 -8.66
CA ARG A 132 30.20 -44.12 -8.56
C ARG A 132 29.99 -43.38 -9.87
N GLU A 133 31.06 -42.90 -10.51
CA GLU A 133 30.97 -42.26 -11.83
C GLU A 133 30.41 -43.22 -12.90
N GLN A 134 30.87 -44.47 -12.90
CA GLN A 134 30.37 -45.50 -13.82
C GLN A 134 28.87 -45.79 -13.60
N ILE A 135 28.44 -45.93 -12.35
CA ILE A 135 27.02 -46.16 -12.01
C ILE A 135 26.17 -44.92 -12.33
N GLN A 136 26.65 -43.71 -12.07
CA GLN A 136 25.94 -42.49 -12.46
C GLN A 136 25.75 -42.39 -13.98
N ARG A 137 26.75 -42.79 -14.77
CA ARG A 137 26.63 -42.89 -16.22
C ARG A 137 25.63 -43.98 -16.63
N ALA A 138 25.72 -45.16 -16.02
CA ALA A 138 24.78 -46.26 -16.27
C ALA A 138 23.34 -45.85 -15.97
N LEU A 139 23.09 -45.11 -14.89
CA LEU A 139 21.76 -44.56 -14.57
C LEU A 139 21.27 -43.62 -15.68
N ARG A 140 22.11 -42.69 -16.17
CA ARG A 140 21.69 -41.79 -17.27
C ARG A 140 21.32 -42.55 -18.54
N GLN A 141 21.96 -43.67 -18.83
CA GLN A 141 21.59 -44.55 -19.94
C GLN A 141 20.33 -45.36 -19.66
N ALA A 142 20.19 -45.90 -18.44
CA ALA A 142 19.04 -46.70 -18.02
C ALA A 142 17.73 -45.90 -18.14
N TYR A 143 17.73 -44.63 -17.75
CA TYR A 143 16.57 -43.74 -17.82
C TYR A 143 16.49 -42.94 -19.13
N ALA A 144 17.20 -43.38 -20.16
CA ALA A 144 17.21 -42.81 -21.51
C ALA A 144 17.47 -41.29 -21.60
N ILE A 145 18.29 -40.75 -20.68
CA ILE A 145 18.86 -39.41 -20.78
C ILE A 145 20.08 -39.42 -21.72
N GLU A 146 20.88 -40.48 -21.66
CA GLU A 146 21.97 -40.78 -22.59
C GLU A 146 21.60 -41.97 -23.48
N GLN A 147 22.23 -42.08 -24.66
CA GLN A 147 22.03 -43.26 -25.51
C GLN A 147 22.48 -44.54 -24.78
N PRO A 148 21.66 -45.62 -24.83
CA PRO A 148 21.98 -46.85 -24.12
C PRO A 148 23.11 -47.62 -24.79
N ASP A 149 24.05 -48.11 -23.98
CA ASP A 149 25.03 -49.12 -24.38
C ASP A 149 24.54 -50.50 -23.91
N ALA A 150 24.44 -51.45 -24.84
CA ALA A 150 23.98 -52.81 -24.55
C ALA A 150 24.92 -53.58 -23.59
N ALA A 151 26.17 -53.15 -23.41
CA ALA A 151 27.06 -53.69 -22.40
C ALA A 151 26.71 -53.20 -20.98
N ILE A 152 26.01 -52.05 -20.87
CA ILE A 152 25.69 -51.39 -19.61
C ILE A 152 24.25 -51.65 -19.19
N VAL A 153 23.31 -51.56 -20.13
CA VAL A 153 21.87 -51.74 -19.91
C VAL A 153 21.23 -52.68 -20.94
N SER A 154 20.13 -53.34 -20.56
CA SER A 154 19.32 -54.15 -21.47
C SER A 154 18.46 -53.26 -22.37
N VAL A 155 18.64 -53.37 -23.68
CA VAL A 155 17.87 -52.60 -24.68
C VAL A 155 16.64 -53.40 -25.12
N THR A 156 15.67 -53.53 -24.21
CA THR A 156 14.42 -54.30 -24.42
C THR A 156 13.18 -53.43 -24.62
N LEU A 157 13.24 -52.15 -24.23
CA LEU A 157 12.17 -51.17 -24.41
C LEU A 157 12.53 -50.17 -25.51
N GLU A 158 11.53 -49.67 -26.24
CA GLU A 158 11.72 -48.46 -27.02
C GLU A 158 11.83 -47.25 -26.07
N GLN A 159 12.55 -46.22 -26.51
CA GLN A 159 12.81 -45.06 -25.65
C GLN A 159 11.53 -44.36 -25.17
N ARG A 160 10.47 -44.34 -26.00
CA ARG A 160 9.17 -43.77 -25.64
C ARG A 160 8.43 -44.57 -24.56
N ASP A 161 8.63 -45.88 -24.50
CA ASP A 161 7.92 -46.77 -23.56
C ASP A 161 8.41 -46.59 -22.13
N GLN A 162 9.59 -45.98 -21.96
CA GLN A 162 10.17 -45.64 -20.66
C GLN A 162 9.46 -44.46 -19.97
N PHE A 163 8.62 -43.72 -20.69
CA PHE A 163 7.94 -42.53 -20.20
C PHE A 163 6.44 -42.64 -20.42
N THR A 164 5.72 -43.16 -19.44
CA THR A 164 4.26 -43.34 -19.55
C THR A 164 3.53 -42.50 -18.52
N VAL A 165 2.46 -41.81 -18.93
CA VAL A 165 1.56 -41.09 -18.01
C VAL A 165 0.33 -41.96 -17.76
N LEU A 166 -0.10 -42.09 -16.50
CA LEU A 166 -1.31 -42.83 -16.11
C LEU A 166 -2.62 -42.09 -16.48
N ASP A 167 -2.57 -41.25 -17.51
CA ASP A 167 -3.67 -40.52 -18.12
C ASP A 167 -3.48 -40.59 -19.64
N ARG A 168 -4.38 -41.30 -20.33
CA ARG A 168 -4.31 -41.53 -21.79
C ARG A 168 -4.42 -40.27 -22.63
N SER A 169 -4.94 -39.18 -22.05
CA SER A 169 -5.05 -37.91 -22.76
C SER A 169 -3.72 -37.17 -22.88
N ILE A 170 -2.69 -37.62 -22.16
CA ILE A 170 -1.37 -36.98 -22.08
C ILE A 170 -0.32 -37.92 -22.66
N THR A 171 0.46 -37.42 -23.62
CA THR A 171 1.59 -38.16 -24.19
C THR A 171 2.87 -37.36 -24.01
N VAL A 172 3.92 -37.99 -23.50
CA VAL A 172 5.23 -37.35 -23.30
C VAL A 172 6.24 -37.88 -24.32
N GLN A 173 7.18 -37.02 -24.69
CA GLN A 173 8.35 -37.36 -25.50
C GLN A 173 9.56 -37.58 -24.60
N PRO A 174 10.51 -38.45 -24.99
CA PRO A 174 11.78 -38.60 -24.31
C PRO A 174 12.48 -37.25 -24.10
N PRO A 175 12.92 -36.92 -22.87
CA PRO A 175 13.51 -35.63 -22.59
C PRO A 175 14.95 -35.56 -23.10
N VAL A 176 15.32 -34.45 -23.76
CA VAL A 176 16.72 -34.13 -24.07
C VAL A 176 17.28 -33.29 -22.92
N ALA A 177 18.17 -33.85 -22.11
CA ALA A 177 18.67 -33.19 -20.92
C ALA A 177 20.12 -33.57 -20.58
N ALA A 178 20.83 -32.67 -19.88
CA ALA A 178 22.20 -32.92 -19.41
C ALA A 178 22.29 -33.86 -18.18
N GLY A 179 21.15 -34.28 -17.62
CA GLY A 179 21.08 -35.16 -16.46
C GLY A 179 19.66 -35.47 -16.02
N LEU A 180 19.52 -36.40 -15.07
CA LEU A 180 18.23 -36.93 -14.62
C LEU A 180 17.29 -35.85 -14.07
N ARG A 181 17.83 -34.90 -13.29
CA ARG A 181 17.04 -33.81 -12.71
C ARG A 181 16.36 -32.95 -13.77
N LEU A 182 17.13 -32.51 -14.78
CA LEU A 182 16.60 -31.69 -15.86
C LEU A 182 15.67 -32.52 -16.77
N GLY A 183 15.97 -33.81 -16.98
CA GLY A 183 15.09 -34.72 -17.70
C GLY A 183 13.72 -34.86 -17.03
N LEU A 184 13.69 -34.98 -15.71
CA LEU A 184 12.46 -34.95 -14.92
C LEU A 184 11.71 -33.63 -15.12
N GLU A 185 12.38 -32.50 -14.98
CA GLU A 185 11.77 -31.17 -15.15
C GLU A 185 11.16 -30.99 -16.55
N HIS A 186 11.79 -31.52 -17.60
CA HIS A 186 11.23 -31.55 -18.96
C HIS A 186 9.99 -32.43 -19.08
N LEU A 187 9.94 -33.60 -18.43
CA LEU A 187 8.74 -34.44 -18.40
C LEU A 187 7.59 -33.73 -17.68
N VAL A 188 7.90 -33.09 -16.55
CA VAL A 188 6.94 -32.28 -15.79
C VAL A 188 6.40 -31.13 -16.64
N ASP A 189 7.26 -30.41 -17.35
CA ASP A 189 6.84 -29.32 -18.25
C ASP A 189 5.90 -29.82 -19.36
N GLN A 190 6.20 -30.97 -19.98
CA GLN A 190 5.35 -31.55 -21.03
C GLN A 190 3.95 -31.93 -20.51
N VAL A 191 3.88 -32.55 -19.33
CA VAL A 191 2.59 -32.95 -18.72
C VAL A 191 1.79 -31.73 -18.31
N LEU A 192 2.41 -30.76 -17.62
CA LEU A 192 1.72 -29.55 -17.17
C LEU A 192 1.28 -28.67 -18.35
N SER A 193 2.07 -28.58 -19.42
CA SER A 193 1.71 -27.82 -20.63
C SER A 193 0.51 -28.40 -21.36
N GLN A 194 0.35 -29.74 -21.38
CA GLN A 194 -0.83 -30.38 -21.98
C GLN A 194 -2.06 -30.20 -21.09
N ARG A 195 -1.90 -30.44 -19.77
CA ARG A 195 -3.00 -30.33 -18.80
C ARG A 195 -3.53 -28.89 -18.69
N TYR A 196 -2.63 -27.92 -18.72
CA TYR A 196 -2.94 -26.50 -18.59
C TYR A 196 -2.60 -25.74 -19.88
N SER A 197 -3.22 -26.16 -20.98
CA SER A 197 -2.96 -25.61 -22.31
C SER A 197 -3.23 -24.11 -22.48
N ALA A 198 -3.99 -23.49 -21.56
CA ALA A 198 -4.22 -22.05 -21.52
C ALA A 198 -3.35 -21.31 -20.48
N HIS A 199 -2.41 -21.99 -19.80
CA HIS A 199 -1.54 -21.35 -18.81
C HIS A 199 -0.64 -20.28 -19.49
N PRO A 200 -0.53 -19.08 -18.91
CA PRO A 200 0.33 -18.02 -19.45
C PRO A 200 1.79 -18.48 -19.50
N ASP A 201 2.47 -18.20 -20.60
CA ASP A 201 3.89 -18.52 -20.76
C ASP A 201 4.75 -17.39 -20.18
N ILE A 202 5.06 -17.50 -18.88
CA ILE A 202 5.84 -16.51 -18.13
C ILE A 202 7.24 -17.05 -17.90
N SER A 203 8.24 -16.39 -18.48
CA SER A 203 9.64 -16.77 -18.30
C SER A 203 10.18 -16.34 -16.94
N GLY A 204 11.12 -17.12 -16.39
CA GLY A 204 11.76 -16.84 -15.11
C GLY A 204 10.84 -17.01 -13.90
N ARG A 205 11.30 -16.61 -12.72
CA ARG A 205 10.49 -16.63 -11.48
C ARG A 205 9.65 -15.36 -11.39
N VAL A 206 8.42 -15.48 -10.89
CA VAL A 206 7.55 -14.34 -10.57
C VAL A 206 7.59 -14.06 -9.08
N THR A 207 7.65 -12.78 -8.73
CA THR A 207 7.71 -12.31 -7.34
C THR A 207 6.51 -11.44 -6.98
N ASP A 208 6.21 -11.34 -5.67
CA ASP A 208 5.09 -10.52 -5.18
C ASP A 208 5.24 -9.01 -5.50
N PRO A 209 6.44 -8.40 -5.42
CA PRO A 209 6.64 -7.02 -5.88
C PRO A 209 6.29 -6.84 -7.35
N GLU A 210 6.68 -7.77 -8.23
CA GLU A 210 6.37 -7.69 -9.66
C GLU A 210 4.87 -7.73 -9.93
N LEU A 211 4.12 -8.61 -9.24
CA LEU A 211 2.66 -8.66 -9.36
C LEU A 211 2.00 -7.34 -8.92
N ARG A 212 2.50 -6.73 -7.84
CA ARG A 212 2.02 -5.41 -7.37
C ARG A 212 2.35 -4.31 -8.37
N THR A 213 3.54 -4.32 -8.96
CA THR A 213 3.92 -3.39 -10.03
C THR A 213 2.99 -3.53 -11.23
N VAL A 214 2.71 -4.75 -11.70
CA VAL A 214 1.77 -4.98 -12.80
C VAL A 214 0.38 -4.43 -12.47
N LEU A 215 -0.15 -4.73 -11.27
CA LEU A 215 -1.47 -4.22 -10.86
C LEU A 215 -1.51 -2.69 -10.83
N ALA A 216 -0.47 -2.04 -10.31
CA ALA A 216 -0.38 -0.58 -10.23
C ALA A 216 -0.35 0.06 -11.62
N GLU A 217 0.51 -0.42 -12.50
CA GLU A 217 0.64 0.08 -13.88
C GLU A 217 -0.64 -0.11 -14.70
N VAL A 218 -1.29 -1.28 -14.57
CA VAL A 218 -2.58 -1.55 -15.21
C VAL A 218 -3.65 -0.59 -14.68
N ARG A 219 -3.74 -0.37 -13.35
CA ARG A 219 -4.67 0.59 -12.77
C ARG A 219 -4.43 2.02 -13.25
N THR A 220 -3.17 2.44 -13.35
CA THR A 220 -2.82 3.75 -13.92
C THR A 220 -3.32 3.86 -15.35
N ALA A 221 -3.10 2.84 -16.18
CA ALA A 221 -3.58 2.82 -17.55
C ALA A 221 -5.11 2.87 -17.65
N LEU A 222 -5.84 2.13 -16.80
CA LEU A 222 -7.31 2.17 -16.73
C LEU A 222 -7.86 3.56 -16.37
N GLY A 223 -7.09 4.37 -15.65
CA GLY A 223 -7.46 5.75 -15.31
C GLY A 223 -7.16 6.80 -16.39
N LYS A 224 -6.61 6.40 -17.54
CA LYS A 224 -6.21 7.30 -18.64
C LYS A 224 -7.09 7.11 -19.88
N PRO A 225 -7.20 8.14 -20.75
CA PRO A 225 -7.88 8.00 -22.04
C PRO A 225 -7.31 6.83 -22.85
N ASN A 226 -8.18 6.12 -23.58
CA ASN A 226 -7.83 4.96 -24.40
C ASN A 226 -7.10 3.83 -23.64
N LEU A 227 -7.26 3.76 -22.31
CA LEU A 227 -6.61 2.77 -21.45
C LEU A 227 -5.08 2.77 -21.56
N ARG A 228 -4.49 3.93 -21.89
CA ARG A 228 -3.08 4.06 -22.29
C ARG A 228 -2.28 4.86 -21.27
N HIS A 229 -1.27 4.22 -20.69
CA HIS A 229 -0.27 4.84 -19.83
C HIS A 229 0.98 5.21 -20.63
N GLU A 230 1.22 6.51 -20.82
CA GLU A 230 2.43 7.05 -21.44
C GLU A 230 3.62 7.09 -20.48
N ASN A 231 4.84 7.03 -21.00
CA ASN A 231 6.10 7.20 -20.26
C ASN A 231 6.27 6.24 -19.07
N VAL A 232 5.96 4.97 -19.28
CA VAL A 232 6.16 3.93 -18.26
C VAL A 232 7.64 3.85 -17.86
N ASP A 233 7.90 3.74 -16.56
CA ASP A 233 9.24 3.63 -16.00
C ASP A 233 10.02 2.48 -16.67
N SER A 234 11.29 2.73 -17.04
CA SER A 234 12.12 1.76 -17.75
C SER A 234 12.30 0.46 -16.96
N SER A 235 12.32 0.52 -15.64
CA SER A 235 12.43 -0.65 -14.75
C SER A 235 11.17 -1.52 -14.74
N HIS A 236 9.99 -0.95 -15.05
CA HIS A 236 8.72 -1.68 -15.05
C HIS A 236 8.41 -2.34 -16.41
N ARG A 237 9.00 -1.87 -17.51
CA ARG A 237 8.66 -2.34 -18.87
C ARG A 237 8.90 -3.83 -19.07
N SER A 238 10.03 -4.35 -18.58
CA SER A 238 10.37 -5.78 -18.69
C SER A 238 9.40 -6.65 -17.88
N VAL A 239 8.99 -6.17 -16.70
CA VAL A 239 8.01 -6.84 -15.83
C VAL A 239 6.63 -6.89 -16.51
N LEU A 240 6.18 -5.79 -17.09
CA LEU A 240 4.90 -5.73 -17.83
C LEU A 240 4.91 -6.63 -19.05
N ALA A 241 5.97 -6.60 -19.85
CA ALA A 241 6.08 -7.45 -21.04
C ALA A 241 6.13 -8.94 -20.68
N ARG A 242 6.78 -9.30 -19.58
CA ARG A 242 6.95 -10.69 -19.14
C ARG A 242 5.73 -11.27 -18.42
N ILE A 243 4.95 -10.46 -17.71
CA ILE A 243 3.83 -10.92 -16.87
C ILE A 243 2.48 -10.45 -17.42
N ALA A 244 2.30 -9.15 -17.66
CA ALA A 244 1.00 -8.59 -18.04
C ALA A 244 0.55 -9.07 -19.43
N GLN A 245 1.48 -9.15 -20.38
CA GLN A 245 1.20 -9.59 -21.75
C GLN A 245 0.76 -11.06 -21.84
N PRO A 246 1.52 -12.05 -21.31
CA PRO A 246 1.06 -13.45 -21.31
C PRO A 246 -0.26 -13.67 -20.56
N LEU A 247 -0.53 -12.84 -19.54
CA LEU A 247 -1.82 -12.84 -18.83
C LEU A 247 -2.94 -12.11 -19.57
N LYS A 248 -2.68 -11.51 -20.74
CA LYS A 248 -3.65 -10.71 -21.50
C LYS A 248 -4.24 -9.52 -20.71
N LEU A 249 -3.45 -8.94 -19.81
CA LEU A 249 -3.83 -7.74 -19.03
C LEU A 249 -3.54 -6.45 -19.77
N GLY A 250 -2.69 -6.49 -20.79
CA GLY A 250 -2.35 -5.37 -21.64
C GLY A 250 -1.10 -5.63 -22.46
N GLU A 251 -0.74 -4.67 -23.30
CA GLU A 251 0.43 -4.73 -24.17
C GLU A 251 1.43 -3.64 -23.80
N MET A 252 2.70 -4.04 -23.63
CA MET A 252 3.80 -3.12 -23.40
C MET A 252 4.46 -2.77 -24.74
N TYR A 253 4.43 -1.49 -25.11
CA TYR A 253 5.17 -0.91 -26.23
C TYR A 253 6.49 -0.29 -25.72
N PRO A 254 7.40 0.21 -26.58
CA PRO A 254 8.70 0.71 -26.11
C PRO A 254 8.66 1.80 -25.03
N ALA A 255 7.60 2.64 -25.02
CA ALA A 255 7.46 3.77 -24.10
C ALA A 255 6.08 3.86 -23.40
N HIS A 256 5.09 3.09 -23.82
CA HIS A 256 3.73 3.17 -23.27
C HIS A 256 3.12 1.78 -23.07
N PHE A 257 2.19 1.68 -22.13
CA PHE A 257 1.44 0.47 -21.85
C PHE A 257 -0.05 0.69 -22.15
N VAL A 258 -0.70 -0.26 -22.80
CA VAL A 258 -2.14 -0.22 -23.11
C VAL A 258 -2.82 -1.37 -22.39
N ALA A 259 -3.73 -1.08 -21.46
CA ALA A 259 -4.48 -2.11 -20.74
C ALA A 259 -5.49 -2.80 -21.67
N SER A 260 -5.61 -4.11 -21.55
CA SER A 260 -6.50 -4.95 -22.37
C SER A 260 -7.86 -5.13 -21.69
N THR A 261 -8.92 -5.22 -22.48
CA THR A 261 -10.28 -5.52 -21.99
C THR A 261 -10.61 -7.01 -22.00
N TYR A 262 -9.68 -7.86 -22.41
CA TYR A 262 -9.91 -9.30 -22.61
C TYR A 262 -10.64 -9.97 -21.43
N TRP A 263 -10.17 -9.77 -20.20
CA TRP A 263 -10.76 -10.41 -19.03
C TRP A 263 -12.12 -9.85 -18.65
N ARG A 264 -12.34 -8.54 -18.83
CA ARG A 264 -13.67 -7.95 -18.70
C ARG A 264 -14.65 -8.63 -19.65
N ASP A 265 -14.32 -8.64 -20.93
CA ASP A 265 -15.20 -9.17 -21.97
C ASP A 265 -15.41 -10.70 -21.79
N HIS A 266 -14.40 -11.41 -21.29
CA HIS A 266 -14.48 -12.82 -20.94
C HIS A 266 -15.44 -13.09 -19.79
N PHE A 267 -15.27 -12.40 -18.65
CA PHE A 267 -16.12 -12.60 -17.47
C PHE A 267 -17.54 -12.08 -17.69
N GLU A 268 -17.73 -10.97 -18.40
CA GLU A 268 -19.07 -10.45 -18.73
C GLU A 268 -19.89 -11.44 -19.57
N ARG A 269 -19.24 -12.19 -20.47
CA ARG A 269 -19.90 -13.26 -21.23
C ARG A 269 -20.47 -14.34 -20.32
N TYR A 270 -19.69 -14.81 -19.34
CA TYR A 270 -20.15 -15.83 -18.39
C TYR A 270 -21.16 -15.28 -17.38
N LEU A 271 -20.98 -14.04 -16.94
CA LEU A 271 -21.94 -13.36 -16.07
C LEU A 271 -23.32 -13.25 -16.74
N ALA A 272 -23.36 -12.93 -18.03
CA ALA A 272 -24.59 -12.88 -18.81
C ALA A 272 -25.25 -14.25 -19.00
N SER A 273 -24.46 -15.34 -19.08
CA SER A 273 -25.01 -16.69 -19.28
C SER A 273 -25.41 -17.40 -17.99
N GLU A 274 -24.64 -17.26 -16.91
CA GLU A 274 -24.84 -18.00 -15.66
C GLU A 274 -25.59 -17.18 -14.60
N ALA A 275 -25.50 -15.85 -14.65
CA ALA A 275 -26.14 -14.90 -13.73
C ALA A 275 -26.10 -15.33 -12.24
N PRO A 276 -24.92 -15.65 -11.67
CA PRO A 276 -24.81 -16.04 -10.26
C PRO A 276 -25.28 -14.91 -9.33
N VAL A 277 -26.01 -15.28 -8.27
CA VAL A 277 -26.49 -14.37 -7.23
C VAL A 277 -26.13 -14.93 -5.85
N PRO A 278 -25.19 -14.32 -5.10
CA PRO A 278 -24.30 -13.21 -5.50
C PRO A 278 -23.15 -13.68 -6.41
N LEU A 279 -22.59 -12.78 -7.22
CA LEU A 279 -21.32 -13.02 -7.93
C LEU A 279 -20.17 -13.10 -6.91
N ARG A 280 -19.33 -14.14 -6.99
CA ARG A 280 -18.21 -14.35 -6.06
C ARG A 280 -16.86 -14.45 -6.76
N VAL A 281 -15.79 -14.27 -5.99
CA VAL A 281 -14.41 -14.51 -6.44
C VAL A 281 -14.23 -15.94 -6.98
N GLY A 282 -14.85 -16.93 -6.33
CA GLY A 282 -14.80 -18.33 -6.78
C GLY A 282 -15.40 -18.57 -8.16
N ASP A 283 -16.45 -17.82 -8.53
CA ASP A 283 -17.03 -17.89 -9.88
C ASP A 283 -16.03 -17.39 -10.92
N LEU A 284 -15.36 -16.27 -10.65
CA LEU A 284 -14.32 -15.74 -11.54
C LEU A 284 -13.14 -16.71 -11.70
N ARG A 285 -12.68 -17.33 -10.60
CA ARG A 285 -11.61 -18.35 -10.67
C ARG A 285 -12.01 -19.54 -11.53
N ARG A 286 -13.24 -20.03 -11.38
CA ARG A 286 -13.78 -21.09 -12.24
C ARG A 286 -13.77 -20.69 -13.71
N TRP A 287 -14.17 -19.45 -14.03
CA TRP A 287 -14.22 -18.95 -15.40
C TRP A 287 -12.84 -18.65 -16.00
N ILE A 288 -11.80 -18.42 -15.19
CA ILE A 288 -10.40 -18.33 -15.67
C ILE A 288 -9.98 -19.65 -16.35
N ASP A 289 -10.44 -20.78 -15.84
CA ASP A 289 -10.17 -22.11 -16.40
C ASP A 289 -11.09 -22.51 -17.57
N GLN A 290 -11.83 -21.55 -18.13
CA GLN A 290 -12.71 -21.75 -19.28
C GLN A 290 -12.26 -20.95 -20.50
N PRO A 291 -12.45 -21.47 -21.73
CA PRO A 291 -12.94 -22.81 -22.07
C PRO A 291 -11.87 -23.91 -21.91
N LYS A 292 -10.61 -23.53 -21.71
CA LYS A 292 -9.48 -24.43 -21.50
C LYS A 292 -8.88 -24.13 -20.14
N THR A 293 -8.51 -25.17 -19.41
CA THR A 293 -7.91 -25.05 -18.08
C THR A 293 -6.60 -24.28 -18.17
N ALA A 294 -6.50 -23.20 -17.41
CA ALA A 294 -5.32 -22.37 -17.30
C ALA A 294 -4.44 -22.81 -16.12
N GLY A 295 -5.01 -23.40 -15.06
CA GLY A 295 -4.26 -23.91 -13.91
C GLY A 295 -3.45 -22.83 -13.20
N MET A 296 -3.92 -21.59 -13.23
CA MET A 296 -3.21 -20.44 -12.68
C MET A 296 -3.04 -20.60 -11.16
N PRO A 297 -1.84 -20.37 -10.60
CA PRO A 297 -1.68 -20.27 -9.15
C PRO A 297 -2.53 -19.14 -8.60
N LYS A 298 -2.98 -19.28 -7.35
CA LYS A 298 -3.88 -18.32 -6.68
C LYS A 298 -3.48 -16.86 -6.88
N LYS A 299 -2.19 -16.53 -6.73
CA LYS A 299 -1.68 -15.16 -6.89
C LYS A 299 -1.85 -14.60 -8.32
N LEU A 300 -1.75 -15.42 -9.37
CA LEU A 300 -2.01 -14.97 -10.74
C LEU A 300 -3.50 -14.73 -10.97
N SER A 301 -4.34 -15.65 -10.51
CA SER A 301 -5.79 -15.50 -10.59
C SER A 301 -6.25 -14.25 -9.84
N ASP A 302 -5.65 -13.96 -8.68
CA ASP A 302 -5.96 -12.76 -7.88
C ASP A 302 -5.57 -11.48 -8.59
N LEU A 303 -4.44 -11.46 -9.31
CA LEU A 303 -4.05 -10.32 -10.14
C LEU A 303 -5.09 -10.09 -11.25
N VAL A 304 -5.48 -11.14 -11.97
CA VAL A 304 -6.51 -11.06 -13.03
C VAL A 304 -7.84 -10.53 -12.47
N ILE A 305 -8.28 -11.07 -11.34
CA ILE A 305 -9.52 -10.66 -10.68
C ILE A 305 -9.41 -9.21 -10.20
N ALA A 306 -8.31 -8.81 -9.56
CA ALA A 306 -8.13 -7.44 -9.09
C ALA A 306 -8.15 -6.42 -10.24
N VAL A 307 -7.62 -6.78 -11.42
CA VAL A 307 -7.72 -5.96 -12.64
C VAL A 307 -9.17 -5.91 -13.12
N TYR A 308 -9.88 -7.04 -13.18
CA TYR A 308 -11.30 -7.07 -13.57
C TYR A 308 -12.18 -6.20 -12.66
N LEU A 309 -11.98 -6.26 -11.34
CA LEU A 309 -12.71 -5.42 -10.38
C LEU A 309 -12.47 -3.94 -10.65
N ALA A 310 -11.22 -3.56 -10.95
CA ALA A 310 -10.88 -2.20 -11.32
C ALA A 310 -11.51 -1.77 -12.66
N GLN A 311 -11.61 -2.67 -13.63
CA GLN A 311 -12.23 -2.40 -14.95
C GLN A 311 -13.75 -2.22 -14.87
N THR A 312 -14.40 -2.98 -13.99
CA THR A 312 -15.87 -3.04 -13.91
C THR A 312 -16.46 -2.28 -12.72
N ASN A 313 -15.64 -1.54 -11.99
CA ASN A 313 -16.07 -0.76 -10.84
C ASN A 313 -16.80 -1.63 -9.79
N ARG A 314 -16.32 -2.85 -9.57
CA ARG A 314 -16.90 -3.77 -8.58
C ARG A 314 -16.17 -3.65 -7.24
N LEU A 315 -16.93 -3.57 -6.17
CA LEU A 315 -16.43 -3.69 -4.80
C LEU A 315 -16.43 -5.14 -4.36
N MET A 316 -15.41 -5.51 -3.58
CA MET A 316 -15.34 -6.79 -2.91
C MET A 316 -15.88 -6.62 -1.49
N ILE A 317 -16.85 -7.46 -1.12
CA ILE A 317 -17.52 -7.44 0.18
C ILE A 317 -17.17 -8.72 0.95
N ALA A 318 -16.67 -8.55 2.17
CA ALA A 318 -16.41 -9.62 3.11
C ALA A 318 -17.19 -9.36 4.41
N ALA A 319 -18.06 -10.29 4.81
CA ALA A 319 -18.91 -10.16 5.99
C ALA A 319 -19.66 -8.80 6.07
N GLY A 320 -20.19 -8.34 4.91
CA GLY A 320 -20.92 -7.08 4.80
C GLY A 320 -20.06 -5.81 4.79
N ARG A 321 -18.73 -5.91 4.78
CA ARG A 321 -17.82 -4.76 4.73
C ARG A 321 -17.05 -4.71 3.41
N PRO A 322 -16.86 -3.51 2.82
CA PRO A 322 -16.00 -3.35 1.65
C PRO A 322 -14.54 -3.62 2.01
N LEU A 323 -13.85 -4.37 1.16
CA LEU A 323 -12.45 -4.75 1.29
C LEU A 323 -11.70 -4.43 -0.01
N GLN A 324 -10.47 -3.95 0.10
CA GLN A 324 -9.60 -3.76 -1.06
C GLN A 324 -9.02 -5.12 -1.51
N PRO A 325 -9.00 -5.42 -2.82
CA PRO A 325 -8.43 -6.67 -3.31
C PRO A 325 -6.90 -6.68 -3.13
N GLU A 326 -6.41 -7.65 -2.36
CA GLU A 326 -4.99 -7.88 -2.10
C GLU A 326 -4.53 -9.21 -2.72
N ILE A 327 -3.54 -9.15 -3.61
CA ILE A 327 -3.01 -10.32 -4.33
C ILE A 327 -2.54 -11.40 -3.33
N GLY A 328 -3.09 -12.61 -3.45
CA GLY A 328 -2.82 -13.75 -2.56
C GLY A 328 -3.85 -13.93 -1.46
N ASN A 329 -4.67 -12.91 -1.18
CA ASN A 329 -5.62 -12.86 -0.07
C ASN A 329 -7.07 -12.61 -0.53
N LEU A 330 -7.43 -13.08 -1.72
CA LEU A 330 -8.83 -13.14 -2.16
C LEU A 330 -9.42 -14.51 -1.76
N ASP A 331 -10.45 -14.52 -0.92
CA ASP A 331 -11.20 -15.73 -0.59
C ASP A 331 -12.29 -15.97 -1.64
N ASP A 332 -12.54 -17.23 -1.99
CA ASP A 332 -13.58 -17.60 -2.97
C ASP A 332 -14.99 -17.18 -2.55
N ALA A 333 -15.24 -17.05 -1.25
CA ALA A 333 -16.53 -16.67 -0.69
C ALA A 333 -16.82 -15.16 -0.77
N TYR A 334 -15.82 -14.32 -1.06
CA TYR A 334 -16.03 -12.87 -1.13
C TYR A 334 -16.98 -12.49 -2.28
N GLU A 335 -17.93 -11.61 -1.97
CA GLU A 335 -18.96 -11.18 -2.92
C GLU A 335 -18.52 -9.95 -3.71
N LEU A 336 -18.95 -9.86 -4.96
CA LEU A 336 -18.53 -8.83 -5.90
C LEU A 336 -19.74 -7.99 -6.35
N HIS A 337 -19.82 -6.78 -5.81
CA HIS A 337 -20.97 -5.91 -5.99
C HIS A 337 -20.61 -4.80 -6.99
N GLN A 338 -21.40 -4.68 -8.06
CA GLN A 338 -21.21 -3.59 -9.02
C GLN A 338 -21.64 -2.27 -8.38
N GLN A 339 -20.73 -1.29 -8.40
CA GLN A 339 -21.05 0.07 -8.04
C GLN A 339 -21.19 0.88 -9.33
N GLN A 340 -22.27 1.62 -9.43
CA GLN A 340 -22.45 2.53 -10.55
C GLN A 340 -21.68 3.81 -10.23
N PRO A 341 -20.68 4.19 -11.05
CA PRO A 341 -19.98 5.45 -10.81
C PRO A 341 -20.98 6.62 -10.95
N PRO A 342 -20.65 7.79 -10.35
CA PRO A 342 -21.46 8.99 -10.52
C PRO A 342 -21.60 9.35 -11.99
N ASN A 343 -22.67 10.06 -12.31
CA ASN A 343 -22.87 10.64 -13.64
C ASN A 343 -21.65 11.50 -14.03
N GLU A 344 -21.26 11.48 -15.31
CA GLU A 344 -20.06 12.18 -15.81
C GLU A 344 -20.10 13.71 -15.57
N ASP A 345 -21.26 14.34 -15.71
CA ASP A 345 -21.43 15.78 -15.42
C ASP A 345 -21.29 16.07 -13.93
N VAL A 346 -21.89 15.22 -13.08
CA VAL A 346 -21.76 15.30 -11.61
C VAL A 346 -20.30 15.16 -11.22
N TRP A 347 -19.59 14.17 -11.77
CA TRP A 347 -18.19 13.91 -11.49
C TRP A 347 -17.30 15.08 -11.91
N ARG A 348 -17.50 15.63 -13.11
CA ARG A 348 -16.74 16.79 -13.60
C ARG A 348 -16.88 17.99 -12.66
N ILE A 349 -18.10 18.29 -12.21
CA ILE A 349 -18.36 19.39 -11.26
C ILE A 349 -17.70 19.09 -9.91
N ALA A 350 -17.83 17.87 -9.40
CA ALA A 350 -17.26 17.45 -8.13
C ALA A 350 -15.72 17.60 -8.10
N VAL A 351 -15.03 17.15 -9.15
CA VAL A 351 -13.57 17.25 -9.25
C VAL A 351 -13.12 18.70 -9.37
N SER A 352 -13.81 19.55 -10.14
CA SER A 352 -13.51 20.98 -10.22
C SER A 352 -13.65 21.65 -8.86
N ARG A 353 -14.77 21.43 -8.18
CA ARG A 353 -15.04 21.99 -6.84
C ARG A 353 -14.08 21.45 -5.79
N ALA A 354 -13.68 20.17 -5.85
CA ALA A 354 -12.66 19.63 -4.96
C ALA A 354 -11.32 20.36 -5.08
N GLY A 355 -10.91 20.70 -6.31
CA GLY A 355 -9.72 21.50 -6.59
C GLY A 355 -9.85 22.92 -6.05
N GLU A 356 -10.96 23.60 -6.32
CA GLU A 356 -11.17 25.01 -5.95
C GLU A 356 -11.42 25.21 -4.45
N MET A 357 -12.15 24.30 -3.80
CA MET A 357 -12.55 24.42 -2.40
C MET A 357 -11.52 23.82 -1.43
N PHE A 358 -10.85 22.73 -1.81
CA PHE A 358 -9.96 21.99 -0.91
C PHE A 358 -8.52 21.89 -1.43
N GLY A 359 -8.20 22.44 -2.61
CA GLY A 359 -6.87 22.34 -3.21
C GLY A 359 -6.51 20.93 -3.70
N ILE A 360 -7.51 20.05 -3.88
CA ILE A 360 -7.32 18.65 -4.26
C ILE A 360 -7.14 18.57 -5.78
N THR A 361 -5.89 18.45 -6.23
CA THR A 361 -5.53 18.28 -7.66
C THR A 361 -5.08 16.86 -7.96
N GLY A 362 -5.11 16.44 -9.24
CA GLY A 362 -4.61 15.13 -9.68
C GLY A 362 -5.60 13.97 -9.56
N ILE A 363 -6.89 14.25 -9.32
CA ILE A 363 -7.97 13.26 -9.44
C ILE A 363 -8.27 13.04 -10.94
N SER A 364 -8.56 11.78 -11.33
CA SER A 364 -8.89 11.46 -12.71
C SER A 364 -10.17 12.19 -13.17
N PRO A 365 -10.20 12.79 -14.37
CA PRO A 365 -11.39 13.44 -14.90
C PRO A 365 -12.48 12.44 -15.31
N MET A 366 -12.15 11.16 -15.48
CA MET A 366 -13.12 10.12 -15.83
C MET A 366 -13.72 9.51 -14.55
N PRO A 367 -15.06 9.39 -14.46
CA PRO A 367 -15.72 8.82 -13.30
C PRO A 367 -15.40 7.33 -13.17
N SER A 368 -14.88 6.92 -12.02
CA SER A 368 -14.66 5.52 -11.64
C SER A 368 -14.76 5.39 -10.13
N VAL A 369 -15.08 4.20 -9.62
CA VAL A 369 -15.19 3.97 -8.17
C VAL A 369 -13.85 4.20 -7.47
N THR A 370 -12.73 3.88 -8.13
CA THR A 370 -11.39 4.18 -7.62
C THR A 370 -11.16 5.68 -7.51
N ALA A 371 -11.54 6.46 -8.53
CA ALA A 371 -11.40 7.90 -8.50
C ALA A 371 -12.31 8.53 -7.43
N VAL A 372 -13.55 8.04 -7.27
CA VAL A 372 -14.48 8.44 -6.20
C VAL A 372 -13.90 8.12 -4.82
N SER A 373 -13.34 6.92 -4.63
CA SER A 373 -12.74 6.51 -3.36
C SER A 373 -11.53 7.37 -2.98
N GLU A 374 -10.67 7.67 -3.96
CA GLU A 374 -9.50 8.54 -3.73
C GLU A 374 -9.91 9.99 -3.44
N LEU A 375 -10.93 10.50 -4.14
CA LEU A 375 -11.51 11.80 -3.83
C LEU A 375 -12.10 11.81 -2.41
N ALA A 376 -12.91 10.81 -2.05
CA ALA A 376 -13.51 10.66 -0.73
C ALA A 376 -12.45 10.66 0.37
N ARG A 377 -11.37 9.88 0.18
CA ARG A 377 -10.25 9.80 1.13
C ARG A 377 -9.58 11.16 1.32
N ARG A 378 -9.19 11.84 0.23
CA ARG A 378 -8.49 13.12 0.29
C ARG A 378 -9.35 14.25 0.84
N VAL A 379 -10.63 14.28 0.47
CA VAL A 379 -11.59 15.23 1.04
C VAL A 379 -11.72 14.98 2.53
N ALA A 380 -11.90 13.72 2.95
CA ALA A 380 -12.04 13.34 4.36
C ALA A 380 -10.82 13.75 5.21
N ASP A 381 -9.62 13.69 4.65
CA ASP A 381 -8.41 14.15 5.34
C ASP A 381 -8.46 15.66 5.61
N VAL A 382 -8.86 16.48 4.63
CA VAL A 382 -9.01 17.94 4.79
C VAL A 382 -10.16 18.31 5.73
N VAL A 383 -11.35 17.71 5.55
CA VAL A 383 -12.52 18.08 6.38
C VAL A 383 -12.39 17.68 7.84
N ARG A 384 -11.62 16.62 8.16
CA ARG A 384 -11.37 16.23 9.56
C ARG A 384 -10.52 17.27 10.31
N GLU A 385 -9.60 17.96 9.62
CA GLU A 385 -8.78 19.00 10.22
C GLU A 385 -9.61 20.25 10.57
N GLU A 386 -10.52 20.65 9.68
CA GLU A 386 -11.29 21.90 9.79
C GLU A 386 -12.60 21.78 10.61
N ARG A 387 -13.01 20.56 10.97
CA ARG A 387 -14.33 20.26 11.55
C ARG A 387 -14.69 21.07 12.80
N ASN A 388 -13.71 21.43 13.62
CA ASN A 388 -13.93 22.14 14.88
C ASN A 388 -13.82 23.67 14.72
N ASP A 389 -13.00 24.12 13.77
CA ASP A 389 -12.66 25.54 13.64
C ASP A 389 -13.72 26.30 12.81
N LEU A 390 -14.35 25.64 11.83
CA LEU A 390 -15.36 26.24 10.96
C LEU A 390 -16.63 26.71 11.71
N PRO A 391 -17.25 25.91 12.59
CA PRO A 391 -18.38 26.39 13.41
C PRO A 391 -17.99 27.56 14.32
N GLN A 392 -16.74 27.56 14.82
CA GLN A 392 -16.23 28.64 15.64
C GLN A 392 -16.09 29.95 14.85
N LEU A 393 -15.64 29.90 13.60
CA LEU A 393 -15.63 31.07 12.71
C LEU A 393 -17.03 31.69 12.55
N VAL A 394 -18.06 30.86 12.33
CA VAL A 394 -19.44 31.34 12.20
C VAL A 394 -19.91 32.04 13.47
N ALA A 395 -19.60 31.49 14.65
CA ALA A 395 -19.94 32.10 15.93
C ALA A 395 -19.27 33.48 16.11
N GLU A 396 -17.97 33.59 15.80
CA GLU A 396 -17.23 34.86 15.91
C GLU A 396 -17.73 35.91 14.90
N LEU A 397 -18.06 35.51 13.67
CA LEU A 397 -18.63 36.38 12.65
C LEU A 397 -20.02 36.90 13.05
N ASN A 398 -20.90 36.05 13.58
CA ASN A 398 -22.20 36.47 14.11
C ASN A 398 -22.02 37.51 15.23
N ALA A 399 -21.11 37.25 16.17
CA ALA A 399 -20.83 38.17 17.26
C ALA A 399 -20.26 39.51 16.77
N ALA A 400 -19.40 39.50 15.75
CA ALA A 400 -18.88 40.70 15.10
C ALA A 400 -19.99 41.48 14.36
N CYS A 401 -20.86 40.80 13.61
CA CYS A 401 -21.99 41.42 12.94
C CYS A 401 -22.94 42.10 13.94
N ALA A 402 -23.26 41.43 15.06
CA ALA A 402 -24.09 41.98 16.12
C ALA A 402 -23.47 43.23 16.78
N ARG A 403 -22.15 43.23 17.01
CA ARG A 403 -21.44 44.39 17.57
C ARG A 403 -21.41 45.60 16.63
N LEU A 404 -21.38 45.36 15.32
CA LEU A 404 -21.26 46.40 14.28
C LEU A 404 -22.60 46.79 13.65
N GLY A 405 -23.71 46.15 14.02
CA GLY A 405 -25.03 46.40 13.44
C GLY A 405 -25.12 45.97 11.96
N ILE A 406 -24.40 44.94 11.57
CA ILE A 406 -24.42 44.39 10.20
C ILE A 406 -25.54 43.34 10.12
N ALA A 407 -26.30 43.34 9.01
CA ALA A 407 -27.30 42.31 8.76
C ALA A 407 -26.65 40.91 8.66
N GLU A 408 -27.35 39.88 9.14
CA GLU A 408 -26.88 38.48 9.09
C GLU A 408 -26.85 37.88 7.68
N ASP A 409 -27.46 38.57 6.71
CA ASP A 409 -27.36 38.32 5.28
C ASP A 409 -26.18 39.13 4.71
N ASN A 410 -24.99 38.56 4.78
CA ASN A 410 -23.79 39.13 4.18
C ASN A 410 -22.88 38.03 3.61
N ASP A 411 -22.13 38.40 2.57
CA ASP A 411 -21.33 37.49 1.74
C ASP A 411 -20.45 36.55 2.60
N ARG A 412 -19.76 37.10 3.61
CA ARG A 412 -18.80 36.35 4.43
C ARG A 412 -19.48 35.35 5.36
N LEU A 413 -20.51 35.79 6.07
CA LEU A 413 -21.25 34.94 6.99
C LEU A 413 -22.00 33.84 6.25
N GLU A 414 -22.61 34.15 5.10
CA GLU A 414 -23.27 33.17 4.25
C GLU A 414 -22.25 32.13 3.71
N THR A 415 -21.08 32.57 3.25
CA THR A 415 -20.01 31.69 2.78
C THR A 415 -19.49 30.78 3.90
N ALA A 416 -19.30 31.29 5.12
CA ALA A 416 -18.87 30.48 6.26
C ALA A 416 -19.94 29.44 6.68
N LYS A 417 -21.23 29.81 6.66
CA LYS A 417 -22.34 28.88 6.93
C LYS A 417 -22.46 27.78 5.86
N ALA A 418 -22.27 28.13 4.59
CA ALA A 418 -22.24 27.18 3.49
C ALA A 418 -21.03 26.21 3.63
N ALA A 419 -19.85 26.72 4.00
CA ALA A 419 -18.69 25.88 4.26
C ALA A 419 -18.93 24.86 5.39
N VAL A 420 -19.52 25.28 6.52
CA VAL A 420 -19.91 24.37 7.61
C VAL A 420 -20.85 23.28 7.11
N SER A 421 -21.90 23.66 6.39
CA SER A 421 -22.91 22.71 5.88
C SER A 421 -22.30 21.65 4.98
N ILE A 422 -21.40 22.06 4.07
CA ILE A 422 -20.72 21.16 3.14
C ILE A 422 -19.77 20.22 3.89
N VAL A 423 -18.99 20.73 4.84
CA VAL A 423 -18.07 19.92 5.65
C VAL A 423 -18.82 18.89 6.50
N GLU A 424 -19.93 19.28 7.12
CA GLU A 424 -20.77 18.37 7.90
C GLU A 424 -21.39 17.26 7.03
N GLU A 425 -21.92 17.61 5.86
CA GLU A 425 -22.50 16.62 4.94
C GLU A 425 -21.45 15.62 4.44
N LEU A 426 -20.25 16.10 4.09
CA LEU A 426 -19.13 15.26 3.66
C LEU A 426 -18.64 14.31 4.76
N LEU A 427 -18.70 14.72 6.03
CA LEU A 427 -18.36 13.87 7.17
C LEU A 427 -19.45 12.84 7.47
N GLN A 428 -20.73 13.16 7.23
CA GLN A 428 -21.86 12.26 7.44
C GLN A 428 -21.99 11.20 6.35
N SER A 429 -21.76 11.56 5.08
CA SER A 429 -21.95 10.68 3.91
C SER A 429 -20.71 10.66 3.00
N PRO A 430 -19.57 10.09 3.45
CA PRO A 430 -18.33 10.08 2.67
C PRO A 430 -18.43 9.27 1.36
N ASP A 431 -19.38 8.33 1.29
CA ASP A 431 -19.71 7.54 0.10
C ASP A 431 -20.39 8.38 -1.00
N LYS A 432 -20.99 9.53 -0.64
CA LYS A 432 -21.66 10.46 -1.55
C LYS A 432 -20.83 11.69 -1.89
N VAL A 433 -19.50 11.63 -1.69
CA VAL A 433 -18.59 12.78 -1.88
C VAL A 433 -18.81 13.50 -3.22
N ALA A 434 -19.03 12.75 -4.30
CA ALA A 434 -19.21 13.35 -5.63
C ALA A 434 -20.52 14.12 -5.73
N ASP A 435 -21.62 13.53 -5.28
CA ASP A 435 -22.94 14.14 -5.32
C ASP A 435 -23.01 15.36 -4.38
N THR A 436 -22.47 15.25 -3.17
CA THR A 436 -22.41 16.35 -2.19
C THR A 436 -21.59 17.52 -2.74
N LEU A 437 -20.41 17.28 -3.32
CA LEU A 437 -19.60 18.35 -3.90
C LEU A 437 -20.28 18.99 -5.11
N ALA A 438 -20.88 18.20 -6.00
CA ALA A 438 -21.54 18.71 -7.19
C ALA A 438 -22.82 19.49 -6.87
N GLY A 439 -23.60 19.01 -5.89
CA GLY A 439 -24.86 19.61 -5.45
C GLY A 439 -24.72 20.71 -4.40
N ALA A 440 -23.53 20.91 -3.82
CA ALA A 440 -23.29 21.90 -2.78
C ALA A 440 -23.79 23.30 -3.16
N TYR A 441 -24.39 23.98 -2.19
CA TYR A 441 -24.76 25.39 -2.30
C TYR A 441 -23.50 26.25 -2.30
N VAL A 442 -23.33 27.09 -3.32
CA VAL A 442 -22.17 27.98 -3.49
C VAL A 442 -22.68 29.41 -3.58
N PRO A 443 -22.67 30.18 -2.47
CA PRO A 443 -23.22 31.54 -2.43
C PRO A 443 -22.57 32.51 -3.44
N SER A 444 -21.25 32.39 -3.64
CA SER A 444 -20.48 33.29 -4.49
C SER A 444 -19.61 32.54 -5.52
N SER A 445 -18.57 31.87 -5.05
CA SER A 445 -17.74 31.01 -5.89
C SER A 445 -17.10 29.88 -5.07
N PRO A 446 -16.72 28.75 -5.69
CA PRO A 446 -16.03 27.68 -4.98
C PRO A 446 -14.67 28.15 -4.43
N ALA A 447 -13.99 29.06 -5.13
CA ALA A 447 -12.77 29.69 -4.66
C ALA A 447 -12.97 30.55 -3.39
N ALA A 448 -14.11 31.24 -3.25
CA ALA A 448 -14.42 32.00 -2.04
C ALA A 448 -14.66 31.06 -0.84
N LEU A 449 -15.36 29.94 -1.05
CA LEU A 449 -15.51 28.88 -0.06
C LEU A 449 -14.16 28.30 0.35
N GLY A 450 -13.30 27.97 -0.62
CA GLY A 450 -11.96 27.45 -0.34
C GLY A 450 -11.08 28.43 0.43
N SER A 451 -11.16 29.73 0.11
CA SER A 451 -10.49 30.78 0.88
C SER A 451 -11.02 30.86 2.31
N SER A 452 -12.34 30.79 2.50
CA SER A 452 -12.96 30.77 3.83
C SER A 452 -12.49 29.56 4.65
N ILE A 453 -12.52 28.36 4.08
CA ILE A 453 -12.06 27.11 4.72
C ILE A 453 -10.58 27.22 5.12
N LYS A 454 -9.71 27.60 4.18
CA LYS A 454 -8.26 27.69 4.42
C LYS A 454 -7.87 28.74 5.47
N GLN A 455 -8.64 29.82 5.60
CA GLN A 455 -8.33 30.94 6.50
C GLN A 455 -9.15 30.90 7.80
N THR A 456 -9.96 29.86 8.01
CA THR A 456 -10.88 29.72 9.14
C THR A 456 -10.25 30.09 10.46
N ARG A 457 -9.13 29.44 10.80
CA ARG A 457 -8.44 29.65 12.07
C ARG A 457 -7.86 31.06 12.22
N ALA A 458 -7.22 31.57 11.17
CA ALA A 458 -6.61 32.91 11.19
C ALA A 458 -7.66 33.99 11.43
N VAL A 459 -8.79 33.92 10.71
CA VAL A 459 -9.89 34.89 10.83
C VAL A 459 -10.62 34.76 12.17
N SER A 460 -10.90 33.52 12.62
CA SER A 460 -11.55 33.28 13.91
C SER A 460 -10.72 33.83 15.08
N VAL A 461 -9.40 33.59 15.07
CA VAL A 461 -8.48 34.12 16.09
C VAL A 461 -8.39 35.64 16.04
N ALA A 462 -8.31 36.24 14.85
CA ALA A 462 -8.26 37.70 14.71
C ALA A 462 -9.54 38.37 15.26
N LEU A 463 -10.71 37.82 14.96
CA LEU A 463 -11.99 38.33 15.49
C LEU A 463 -12.09 38.21 17.01
N ARG A 464 -11.62 37.09 17.57
CA ARG A 464 -11.62 36.86 19.03
C ARG A 464 -10.62 37.75 19.76
N GLY A 465 -9.45 37.96 19.18
CA GLY A 465 -8.36 38.76 19.77
C GLY A 465 -8.58 40.27 19.67
N MET A 466 -9.54 40.72 18.87
CA MET A 466 -9.80 42.13 18.64
C MET A 466 -10.27 42.87 19.90
N ASN A 467 -9.72 44.06 20.16
CA ASN A 467 -10.16 44.92 21.25
C ASN A 467 -11.47 45.67 20.90
N TRP A 468 -12.59 44.96 20.99
CA TRP A 468 -13.93 45.50 20.68
C TRP A 468 -14.34 46.68 21.55
N VAL A 469 -13.81 46.80 22.77
CA VAL A 469 -14.09 47.94 23.67
C VAL A 469 -13.41 49.21 23.18
N LEU A 470 -12.13 49.11 22.77
CA LEU A 470 -11.39 50.22 22.17
C LEU A 470 -12.10 50.73 20.91
N LEU A 471 -12.47 49.82 20.00
CA LEU A 471 -13.23 50.16 18.79
C LEU A 471 -14.54 50.87 19.14
N LYS A 472 -15.33 50.32 20.06
CA LYS A 472 -16.60 50.93 20.47
C LYS A 472 -16.40 52.36 20.97
N ASN A 473 -15.35 52.60 21.75
CA ASN A 473 -15.03 53.94 22.27
C ASN A 473 -14.59 54.90 21.16
N ALA A 474 -13.73 54.45 20.24
CA ALA A 474 -13.28 55.26 19.11
C ALA A 474 -14.44 55.62 18.16
N LEU A 475 -15.32 54.66 17.88
CA LEU A 475 -16.49 54.86 17.01
C LEU A 475 -17.57 55.75 17.63
N ALA A 476 -17.56 55.93 18.97
CA ALA A 476 -18.48 56.81 19.68
C ALA A 476 -17.98 58.26 19.81
N LEU A 477 -16.77 58.58 19.32
CA LEU A 477 -16.22 59.93 19.37
C LEU A 477 -17.03 60.90 18.49
N GLY A 478 -17.50 61.99 19.11
CA GLY A 478 -18.26 63.05 18.45
C GLY A 478 -17.40 64.26 18.07
N GLY A 479 -18.06 65.34 17.64
CA GLY A 479 -17.42 66.62 17.34
C GLY A 479 -16.43 66.53 16.17
N ALA A 480 -15.22 67.07 16.35
CA ALA A 480 -14.20 67.14 15.29
C ALA A 480 -13.71 65.76 14.79
N PHE A 481 -13.93 64.69 15.56
CA PHE A 481 -13.47 63.34 15.24
C PHE A 481 -14.57 62.44 14.63
N ALA A 482 -15.80 62.92 14.53
CA ALA A 482 -16.94 62.10 14.09
C ALA A 482 -16.81 61.55 12.66
N GLY A 483 -16.20 62.33 11.75
CA GLY A 483 -15.98 61.89 10.36
C GLY A 483 -14.96 60.76 10.25
N GLU A 484 -13.85 60.84 10.99
CA GLU A 484 -12.82 59.80 11.03
C GLU A 484 -13.36 58.52 11.71
N ALA A 485 -14.11 58.68 12.81
CA ALA A 485 -14.79 57.58 13.48
C ALA A 485 -15.75 56.83 12.55
N ALA A 486 -16.59 57.57 11.79
CA ALA A 486 -17.51 56.97 10.82
C ALA A 486 -16.76 56.18 9.73
N LEU A 487 -15.65 56.72 9.21
CA LEU A 487 -14.86 56.10 8.16
C LEU A 487 -14.17 54.79 8.62
N ILE A 488 -13.67 54.74 9.86
CA ILE A 488 -13.16 53.49 10.46
C ILE A 488 -14.30 52.46 10.56
N GLY A 489 -15.47 52.90 11.03
CA GLY A 489 -16.66 52.05 11.16
C GLY A 489 -17.15 51.49 9.82
N ASP A 490 -17.19 52.30 8.77
CA ASP A 490 -17.59 51.90 7.42
C ASP A 490 -16.63 50.83 6.85
N LYS A 491 -15.32 51.08 6.92
CA LYS A 491 -14.30 50.12 6.45
C LYS A 491 -14.37 48.79 7.20
N LEU A 492 -14.59 48.83 8.51
CA LEU A 492 -14.72 47.63 9.33
C LEU A 492 -15.99 46.86 9.01
N ARG A 493 -17.13 47.55 8.84
CA ARG A 493 -18.40 46.94 8.41
C ARG A 493 -18.26 46.27 7.04
N GLU A 494 -17.62 46.94 6.08
CA GLU A 494 -17.35 46.38 4.76
C GLU A 494 -16.47 45.13 4.86
N ALA A 495 -15.40 45.16 5.64
CA ALA A 495 -14.47 44.03 5.79
C ALA A 495 -15.14 42.80 6.41
N VAL A 496 -16.00 42.99 7.41
CA VAL A 496 -16.75 41.90 8.06
C VAL A 496 -17.83 41.34 7.13
N ALA A 497 -18.45 42.17 6.28
CA ALA A 497 -19.51 41.74 5.38
C ALA A 497 -19.00 41.07 4.08
N ARG A 498 -17.88 41.53 3.51
CA ARG A 498 -17.35 41.04 2.23
C ARG A 498 -16.44 39.84 2.41
N ASN A 499 -16.49 38.91 1.45
CA ASN A 499 -15.66 37.69 1.45
C ASN A 499 -14.15 37.94 1.54
N GLN A 500 -13.42 36.96 2.06
CA GLN A 500 -11.96 37.05 2.25
C GLN A 500 -11.18 37.21 0.93
N SER A 501 -11.73 36.72 -0.18
CA SER A 501 -11.17 36.94 -1.52
C SER A 501 -11.31 38.38 -2.03
N VAL A 502 -12.22 39.15 -1.44
CA VAL A 502 -12.50 40.56 -1.79
C VAL A 502 -11.76 41.50 -0.84
N CYS A 503 -11.76 41.17 0.46
CA CYS A 503 -11.18 42.00 1.50
C CYS A 503 -10.54 41.13 2.57
N ASP A 504 -9.25 41.37 2.86
CA ASP A 504 -8.55 40.67 3.93
C ASP A 504 -9.01 41.18 5.30
N LEU A 505 -9.84 40.39 5.99
CA LEU A 505 -10.38 40.80 7.29
C LEU A 505 -9.30 40.90 8.37
N VAL A 506 -8.26 40.07 8.33
CA VAL A 506 -7.20 40.09 9.35
C VAL A 506 -6.43 41.40 9.26
N GLU A 507 -6.04 41.80 8.04
CA GLU A 507 -5.35 43.07 7.79
C GLU A 507 -6.23 44.27 8.18
N ARG A 508 -7.52 44.21 7.83
CA ARG A 508 -8.48 45.29 8.14
C ARG A 508 -8.77 45.44 9.62
N LEU A 509 -8.84 44.34 10.37
CA LEU A 509 -8.95 44.38 11.83
C LEU A 509 -7.72 45.06 12.44
N ALA A 510 -6.51 44.66 12.03
CA ALA A 510 -5.28 45.26 12.53
C ALA A 510 -5.14 46.75 12.15
N ALA A 511 -5.63 47.15 10.96
CA ALA A 511 -5.71 48.56 10.59
C ALA A 511 -6.70 49.33 11.46
N ALA A 512 -7.90 48.78 11.67
CA ALA A 512 -8.94 49.42 12.49
C ALA A 512 -8.50 49.61 13.95
N GLU A 513 -7.74 48.68 14.53
CA GLU A 513 -7.22 48.83 15.89
C GLU A 513 -6.18 49.96 16.01
N ARG A 514 -5.28 50.06 15.03
CA ARG A 514 -4.29 51.15 14.95
C ARG A 514 -4.97 52.51 14.77
N ASP A 515 -5.88 52.60 13.81
CA ASP A 515 -6.62 53.83 13.51
C ASP A 515 -7.46 54.27 14.72
N ALA A 516 -8.11 53.34 15.42
CA ALA A 516 -8.87 53.63 16.64
C ALA A 516 -7.98 54.11 17.79
N THR A 517 -6.79 53.51 17.96
CA THR A 517 -5.82 53.92 18.99
C THR A 517 -5.33 55.35 18.75
N ASP A 518 -4.96 55.67 17.49
CA ASP A 518 -4.53 57.02 17.11
C ASP A 518 -5.65 58.04 17.32
N LEU A 519 -6.88 57.71 16.89
CA LEU A 519 -8.03 58.60 17.02
C LEU A 519 -8.35 58.93 18.48
N ILE A 520 -8.32 57.92 19.37
CA ILE A 520 -8.49 58.14 20.82
C ILE A 520 -7.34 58.96 21.39
N GLY A 521 -6.09 58.68 21.02
CA GLY A 521 -4.92 59.44 21.46
C GLY A 521 -5.03 60.93 21.10
N ARG A 522 -5.42 61.22 19.87
CA ARG A 522 -5.65 62.60 19.39
C ARG A 522 -6.85 63.25 20.09
N ALA A 523 -7.92 62.52 20.35
CA ALA A 523 -9.06 63.03 21.09
C ALA A 523 -8.71 63.38 22.55
N VAL A 524 -7.91 62.55 23.22
CA VAL A 524 -7.41 62.82 24.58
C VAL A 524 -6.47 64.03 24.59
N ALA A 525 -5.57 64.14 23.61
CA ALA A 525 -4.68 65.30 23.48
C ALA A 525 -5.46 66.61 23.24
N ALA A 526 -6.51 66.57 22.42
CA ALA A 526 -7.38 67.73 22.17
C ALA A 526 -8.26 68.12 23.37
N ALA A 527 -8.61 67.16 24.24
CA ALA A 527 -9.37 67.40 25.46
C ALA A 527 -8.51 67.99 26.60
N THR A 528 -7.18 67.97 26.47
CA THR A 528 -6.26 68.53 27.46
C THR A 528 -5.87 69.96 27.05
N PRO A 529 -6.32 71.03 27.73
CA PRO A 529 -5.94 72.39 27.35
C PRO A 529 -4.44 72.62 27.58
N PRO A 530 -3.77 73.46 26.76
CA PRO A 530 -2.40 73.87 27.05
C PRO A 530 -2.40 74.60 28.39
N VAL A 531 -1.54 74.17 29.32
CA VAL A 531 -1.31 74.89 30.58
C VAL A 531 -0.73 76.26 30.23
N VAL A 532 -1.56 77.31 30.33
CA VAL A 532 -1.10 78.70 30.36
C VAL A 532 -0.42 78.88 31.71
N ASN A 533 0.91 79.03 31.72
CA ASN A 533 1.66 79.42 32.91
C ASN A 533 1.39 80.90 33.19
N ASP A 534 0.40 81.20 34.03
CA ASP A 534 0.31 82.51 34.68
C ASP A 534 1.40 82.64 35.77
N PRO A 535 2.06 83.82 35.92
CA PRO A 535 3.11 84.00 36.92
C PRO A 535 2.52 83.99 38.35
N PRO A 536 3.22 83.39 39.34
CA PRO A 536 2.65 83.14 40.67
C PRO A 536 2.50 84.43 41.51
N PRO A 537 1.44 84.54 42.34
CA PRO A 537 1.27 85.64 43.30
C PRO A 537 2.28 85.56 44.46
N PRO A 538 2.64 86.71 45.09
CA PRO A 538 3.73 86.77 46.06
C PRO A 538 3.41 86.04 47.38
N PRO A 539 4.42 85.43 48.03
CA PRO A 539 4.22 84.62 49.24
C PRO A 539 3.90 85.48 50.48
N PRO A 540 3.08 84.95 51.43
CA PRO A 540 2.85 85.60 52.72
C PRO A 540 4.10 85.56 53.63
N PRO A 541 4.27 86.54 54.54
CA PRO A 541 5.49 86.70 55.33
C PRO A 541 5.69 85.56 56.36
N PRO A 542 6.94 85.20 56.68
CA PRO A 542 7.24 84.09 57.58
C PRO A 542 6.91 84.46 59.05
N SER A 543 6.08 83.64 59.70
CA SER A 543 5.89 83.66 61.15
C SER A 543 7.15 83.15 61.84
N GLY A 544 7.87 84.01 62.56
CA GLY A 544 9.02 83.63 63.37
C GLY A 544 8.65 82.66 64.49
N LEU A 545 9.61 81.83 64.90
CA LEU A 545 9.48 80.93 66.04
C LEU A 545 9.36 81.77 67.32
N THR A 546 8.41 81.42 68.18
CA THR A 546 8.35 81.99 69.54
C THR A 546 9.61 81.62 70.32
N ARG A 547 10.01 82.42 71.32
CA ARG A 547 11.23 82.17 72.12
C ARG A 547 11.32 80.74 72.65
N VAL A 548 10.20 80.20 73.13
CA VAL A 548 10.10 78.82 73.64
C VAL A 548 10.40 77.80 72.53
N GLN A 549 9.89 78.03 71.32
CA GLN A 549 10.15 77.16 70.17
C GLN A 549 11.59 77.27 69.67
N ALA A 550 12.20 78.47 69.74
CA ALA A 550 13.61 78.68 69.40
C ALA A 550 14.55 77.99 70.39
N GLU A 551 14.30 78.11 71.70
CA GLU A 551 15.09 77.47 72.76
C GLU A 551 14.98 75.94 72.70
N ALA A 552 13.79 75.40 72.44
CA ALA A 552 13.59 73.96 72.27
C ALA A 552 14.38 73.43 71.06
N ARG A 553 14.35 74.16 69.93
CA ARG A 553 15.05 73.76 68.71
C ARG A 553 16.57 73.86 68.84
N LEU A 554 17.07 74.87 69.53
CA LEU A 554 18.50 75.02 69.85
C LEU A 554 19.00 73.92 70.78
N SER A 555 18.20 73.53 71.78
CA SER A 555 18.53 72.40 72.67
C SER A 555 18.57 71.07 71.91
N GLU A 556 17.64 70.86 70.98
CA GLU A 556 17.62 69.67 70.12
C GLU A 556 18.87 69.61 69.20
N LEU A 557 19.28 70.74 68.63
CA LEU A 557 20.50 70.85 67.82
C LEU A 557 21.78 70.65 68.64
N SER A 558 21.83 71.15 69.87
CA SER A 558 22.96 70.93 70.79
C SER A 558 23.13 69.45 71.12
N ASN A 559 22.04 68.72 71.35
CA ASN A 559 22.07 67.27 71.58
C ASN A 559 22.49 66.45 70.34
N GLN A 560 22.33 67.00 69.13
CA GLN A 560 22.72 66.33 67.87
C GLN A 560 24.21 66.53 67.53
N LEU A 561 24.92 67.44 68.20
CA LEU A 561 26.34 67.69 67.98
C LEU A 561 27.21 66.75 68.84
N ARG A 562 28.06 65.96 68.17
CA ARG A 562 28.97 64.97 68.79
C ARG A 562 30.04 65.65 69.65
N ALA A 563 30.39 64.97 70.75
CA ALA A 563 31.29 65.43 71.83
C ALA A 563 32.51 66.21 71.34
N GLY A 564 32.65 67.45 71.82
CA GLY A 564 33.88 68.24 71.66
C GLY A 564 33.69 69.74 71.42
N LEU A 565 32.47 70.23 71.19
CA LEU A 565 32.18 71.66 70.99
C LEU A 565 31.06 72.12 71.91
N HIS A 566 31.38 73.03 72.84
CA HIS A 566 30.41 73.75 73.66
C HIS A 566 29.94 75.00 72.90
N LEU A 567 28.62 75.13 72.71
CA LEU A 567 27.99 76.32 72.15
C LEU A 567 27.17 76.99 73.25
N GLU A 568 27.46 78.25 73.52
CA GLU A 568 26.58 79.13 74.28
C GLU A 568 25.83 80.04 73.31
N TRP A 569 24.52 80.18 73.53
CA TRP A 569 23.68 81.08 72.76
C TRP A 569 22.80 81.92 73.69
N THR A 570 22.51 83.14 73.25
CA THR A 570 21.56 84.05 73.88
C THR A 570 20.51 84.45 72.83
N VAL A 571 19.24 84.23 73.16
CA VAL A 571 18.12 84.67 72.32
C VAL A 571 17.75 86.09 72.75
N THR A 572 18.01 87.08 71.88
CA THR A 572 17.58 88.47 72.07
C THR A 572 16.36 88.76 71.21
N GLY A 573 15.25 89.18 71.83
CA GLY A 573 14.05 89.64 71.13
C GLY A 573 13.26 90.61 71.99
N ASP A 574 12.75 91.68 71.36
CA ASP A 574 11.88 92.68 71.97
C ASP A 574 10.50 92.06 72.26
N GLU A 575 9.93 92.38 73.43
CA GLU A 575 8.53 92.04 73.73
C GLU A 575 7.61 92.99 72.94
N GLY A 576 7.16 92.52 71.78
CA GLY A 576 6.18 93.19 70.92
C GLY A 576 5.89 92.40 69.65
#